data_AF-A0A644T922-F1
#
_entry.id   AF-A0A644T922-F1
#
_cell.length_a   1.000
_cell.length_b   1.000
_cell.length_c   1.000
_cell.angle_alpha   90.00
_cell.angle_beta   90.00
_cell.angle_gamma   90.00
#
_symmetry.space_group_name_H-M   'P 1'
#
loop_
_entity.id
_entity.type
_entity.pdbx_description
1 polymer ?
#
loop_
_entity_poly.entity_id
_entity_poly.type
_entity_poly.pdbx_seq_one_letter_code
_entity_poly.pdbx_strand_id
1 'polypeptide(L)'
;MENFSLQKSKKENKSTVSNEDLKSKESKKDTNIFKESLKKLGYFNKNKAMYALAAFLSLTPVISTSCGSEKESANIECNLEDNTINRFQNYEDKRKTVVFSEEMVGRKVGELFKDYLNIESDTIPQTADVDYFTGILNLWHKKVNRENTSEATKDNAGKVLQTYYENKDLSNLKNFQKDISRSIKTVNENLDREKMGEHFKFNEKENQVLKDMSELISSENLLAYGMTELMPSIEDGKFNKEVLSFLLENAGKNYILSIPALHDKYLSFGLYQFTSFAVKSDTDGKDGASVINDFLKKEHQIPGSVSKLKEDDHHKAAYLFSIYNLARVLRQGDLNSFEKFLNQKSEKEKKEIISIYIATAHHLPAPSRTAFINWLKVQNSGVKGYIDILNKNNEALKQYAIKTSNNLSALDKSYQAFKLKDFPKDKPAKKASSKKVAKKK
;
A
#
# COMPACT_ATOMS: atom_id res chain seq x y z
N MET A 1 -49.65 14.56 -10.33
CA MET A 1 -50.24 15.54 -11.27
C MET A 1 -50.79 16.68 -10.44
N GLU A 2 -49.94 17.65 -10.13
CA GLU A 2 -50.30 18.95 -9.57
C GLU A 2 -49.32 19.95 -10.20
N ASN A 3 -49.87 20.96 -10.87
CA ASN A 3 -49.17 21.95 -11.66
C ASN A 3 -48.65 23.06 -10.74
N PHE A 4 -47.35 23.37 -10.80
CA PHE A 4 -46.84 24.66 -10.34
C PHE A 4 -45.99 25.33 -11.43
N SER A 5 -46.55 26.43 -11.92
CA SER A 5 -45.95 27.36 -12.87
C SER A 5 -44.88 28.21 -12.16
N LEU A 6 -43.69 28.31 -12.74
CA LEU A 6 -42.64 29.22 -12.28
C LEU A 6 -42.32 30.25 -13.38
N GLN A 7 -42.60 31.50 -13.05
CA GLN A 7 -42.36 32.68 -13.87
C GLN A 7 -40.86 32.96 -14.03
N LYS A 8 -40.46 33.25 -15.27
CA LYS A 8 -39.18 33.86 -15.62
C LYS A 8 -39.19 35.34 -15.23
N SER A 9 -38.14 35.81 -14.58
CA SER A 9 -37.72 37.21 -14.69
C SER A 9 -36.21 37.30 -14.93
N LYS A 10 -35.87 37.99 -16.02
CA LYS A 10 -34.52 38.45 -16.39
C LYS A 10 -34.22 39.71 -15.57
N LYS A 11 -33.02 39.83 -15.03
CA LYS A 11 -32.35 41.13 -14.84
C LYS A 11 -30.84 40.94 -14.93
N GLU A 12 -30.30 41.41 -16.06
CA GLU A 12 -28.88 41.68 -16.24
C GLU A 12 -28.51 42.93 -15.42
N ASN A 13 -27.34 42.93 -14.80
CA ASN A 13 -26.55 44.15 -14.59
C ASN A 13 -25.08 43.79 -14.50
N LYS A 14 -24.31 44.34 -15.45
CA LYS A 14 -22.85 44.32 -15.53
C LYS A 14 -22.27 45.36 -14.56
N SER A 15 -21.27 44.99 -13.76
CA SER A 15 -20.25 45.93 -13.30
C SER A 15 -18.91 45.22 -13.23
N THR A 16 -18.03 45.57 -14.17
CA THR A 16 -16.61 45.21 -14.21
C THR A 16 -15.85 46.07 -13.20
N VAL A 17 -15.23 45.44 -12.20
CA VAL A 17 -14.20 46.05 -11.35
C VAL A 17 -12.91 45.27 -11.56
N SER A 18 -11.83 45.98 -11.85
CA SER A 18 -10.49 45.48 -12.15
C SER A 18 -9.83 44.80 -10.94
N ASN A 19 -9.30 43.60 -11.16
CA ASN A 19 -8.79 42.67 -10.13
C ASN A 19 -7.34 42.95 -9.66
N GLU A 20 -6.76 44.10 -9.99
CA GLU A 20 -5.34 44.40 -9.69
C GLU A 20 -5.14 45.23 -8.41
N ASP A 21 -6.15 45.98 -7.95
CA ASP A 21 -6.01 46.84 -6.76
C ASP A 21 -6.36 46.18 -5.42
N LEU A 22 -6.97 44.99 -5.43
CA LEU A 22 -7.32 44.24 -4.21
C LEU A 22 -6.14 43.39 -3.69
N LYS A 23 -5.27 42.90 -4.57
CA LYS A 23 -4.12 42.06 -4.18
C LYS A 23 -3.01 42.84 -3.44
N SER A 24 -2.88 44.15 -3.68
CA SER A 24 -1.85 44.97 -3.01
C SER A 24 -2.22 45.39 -1.58
N LYS A 25 -3.51 45.34 -1.22
CA LYS A 25 -4.01 45.70 0.12
C LYS A 25 -4.06 44.50 1.08
N GLU A 26 -4.31 43.28 0.59
CA GLU A 26 -4.28 42.07 1.43
C GLU A 26 -2.85 41.70 1.87
N SER A 27 -1.87 41.79 0.96
CA SER A 27 -0.46 41.54 1.25
C SER A 27 0.11 42.40 2.39
N LYS A 28 -0.30 43.68 2.48
CA LYS A 28 0.15 44.60 3.55
C LYS A 28 -0.51 44.31 4.90
N LYS A 29 -1.71 43.72 4.91
CA LYS A 29 -2.45 43.37 6.13
C LYS A 29 -1.84 42.14 6.81
N ASP A 30 -1.47 41.13 6.03
CA ASP A 30 -0.87 39.90 6.55
C ASP A 30 0.54 40.12 7.11
N THR A 31 1.31 41.01 6.48
CA THR A 31 2.66 41.37 6.95
C THR A 31 2.62 42.09 8.31
N ASN A 32 1.57 42.85 8.60
CA ASN A 32 1.41 43.56 9.87
C ASN A 32 0.91 42.65 11.00
N ILE A 33 0.00 41.71 10.70
CA ILE A 33 -0.47 40.69 11.66
C ILE A 33 0.68 39.77 12.09
N PHE A 34 1.54 39.37 11.15
CA PHE A 34 2.72 38.56 11.45
C PHE A 34 3.74 39.30 12.33
N LYS A 35 4.00 40.58 12.05
CA LYS A 35 4.90 41.42 12.87
C LYS A 35 4.38 41.63 14.30
N GLU A 36 3.08 41.83 14.49
CA GLU A 36 2.48 41.91 15.83
C GLU A 36 2.55 40.59 16.59
N SER A 37 2.37 39.46 15.88
CA SER A 37 2.43 38.12 16.47
C SER A 37 3.83 37.78 16.96
N LEU A 38 4.87 38.15 16.20
CA LEU A 38 6.27 38.01 16.63
C LEU A 38 6.63 38.92 17.81
N LYS A 39 6.02 40.10 17.89
CA LYS A 39 6.21 41.04 19.01
C LYS A 39 5.60 40.50 20.31
N LYS A 40 4.45 39.81 20.24
CA LYS A 40 3.81 39.13 21.38
C LYS A 40 4.58 37.90 21.86
N LEU A 41 5.39 37.26 21.01
CA LEU A 41 6.16 36.06 21.34
C LEU A 41 7.57 36.34 21.92
N GLY A 42 7.91 37.60 22.23
CA GLY A 42 9.15 37.94 22.95
C GLY A 42 10.45 37.77 22.16
N TYR A 43 10.38 37.60 20.83
CA TYR A 43 11.57 37.47 19.99
C TYR A 43 12.19 38.83 19.68
N PHE A 44 13.04 39.35 20.57
CA PHE A 44 13.97 40.43 20.24
C PHE A 44 15.42 39.94 20.28
N ASN A 45 15.85 39.34 19.18
CA ASN A 45 17.26 39.31 18.81
C ASN A 45 17.36 39.45 17.29
N LYS A 46 17.96 40.55 16.81
CA LYS A 46 18.00 40.95 15.38
C LYS A 46 18.56 39.86 14.47
N ASN A 47 19.41 38.98 14.99
CA ASN A 47 20.02 37.90 14.21
C ASN A 47 19.08 36.71 13.96
N LYS A 48 18.04 36.49 14.78
CA LYS A 48 17.07 35.39 14.56
C LYS A 48 15.90 35.77 13.65
N ALA A 49 15.56 37.06 13.56
CA ALA A 49 14.52 37.56 12.66
C ALA A 49 14.91 37.43 11.17
N MET A 50 16.21 37.53 10.84
CA MET A 50 16.69 37.31 9.47
C MET A 50 16.53 35.85 9.01
N TYR A 51 16.75 34.86 9.89
CA TYR A 51 16.58 33.45 9.53
C TYR A 51 15.10 33.06 9.36
N ALA A 52 14.19 33.66 10.14
CA ALA A 52 12.75 33.43 9.97
C ALA A 52 12.21 34.05 8.68
N LEU A 53 12.73 35.22 8.28
CA LEU A 53 12.35 35.86 7.01
C LEU A 53 12.90 35.10 5.79
N ALA A 54 14.12 34.56 5.89
CA ALA A 54 14.70 33.71 4.86
C ALA A 54 13.93 32.38 4.68
N ALA A 55 13.47 31.77 5.78
CA ALA A 55 12.65 30.56 5.74
C ALA A 55 11.22 30.80 5.18
N PHE A 56 10.69 32.02 5.35
CA PHE A 56 9.38 32.40 4.80
C PHE A 56 9.45 32.75 3.31
N LEU A 57 10.56 33.36 2.86
CA LEU A 57 10.80 33.65 1.44
C LEU A 57 11.19 32.41 0.63
N SER A 58 11.61 31.32 1.26
CA SER A 58 11.85 30.02 0.61
C SER A 58 10.60 29.17 0.36
N LEU A 59 9.40 29.64 0.77
CA LEU A 59 8.14 28.88 0.64
C LEU A 59 7.13 29.49 -0.33
N THR A 60 7.52 30.51 -1.09
CA THR A 60 6.71 31.04 -2.21
C THR A 60 7.34 30.65 -3.54
N PRO A 61 6.65 29.90 -4.42
CA PRO A 61 7.18 29.65 -5.76
C PRO A 61 7.25 30.96 -6.54
N VAL A 62 8.47 31.40 -6.85
CA VAL A 62 8.72 32.48 -7.80
C VAL A 62 8.45 31.92 -9.20
N ILE A 63 7.34 32.35 -9.81
CA ILE A 63 7.14 32.21 -11.25
C ILE A 63 8.08 33.23 -11.90
N SER A 64 9.30 32.81 -12.27
CA SER A 64 10.13 33.56 -13.20
C SER A 64 9.99 32.97 -14.60
N THR A 65 9.23 33.67 -15.44
CA THR A 65 9.33 33.52 -16.89
C THR A 65 10.63 34.16 -17.36
N SER A 66 11.61 33.35 -17.75
CA SER A 66 12.70 33.81 -18.63
C SER A 66 12.79 32.90 -19.84
N CYS A 67 12.46 33.47 -21.00
CA CYS A 67 12.70 32.92 -22.33
C CYS A 67 14.17 32.58 -22.56
N GLY A 68 14.40 31.54 -23.37
CA GLY A 68 15.59 31.43 -24.22
C GLY A 68 16.55 30.29 -23.91
N SER A 69 16.32 29.12 -24.51
CA SER A 69 17.30 28.46 -25.39
C SER A 69 16.73 27.14 -25.89
N GLU A 70 16.85 26.96 -27.20
CA GLU A 70 16.33 25.87 -28.01
C GLU A 70 16.84 24.52 -27.50
N LYS A 71 15.91 23.63 -27.16
CA LYS A 71 16.09 22.19 -27.25
C LYS A 71 14.91 21.66 -28.03
N GLU A 72 15.19 20.91 -29.09
CA GLU A 72 14.23 20.06 -29.78
C GLU A 72 13.58 19.10 -28.76
N SER A 73 12.51 19.55 -28.13
CA SER A 73 11.52 18.68 -27.52
C SER A 73 10.69 18.14 -28.66
N ALA A 74 10.79 16.83 -28.91
CA ALA A 74 9.82 16.13 -29.74
C ALA A 74 8.42 16.50 -29.22
N ASN A 75 7.68 17.28 -30.00
CA ASN A 75 6.28 17.57 -29.76
C ASN A 75 5.51 16.27 -29.98
N ILE A 76 5.41 15.46 -28.92
CA ILE A 76 4.34 14.49 -28.81
C ILE A 76 3.09 15.33 -28.53
N GLU A 77 2.28 15.55 -29.56
CA GLU A 77 0.91 16.02 -29.37
C GLU A 77 0.19 14.99 -28.47
N CYS A 78 0.08 15.32 -27.18
CA CYS A 78 -0.62 14.52 -26.19
C CYS A 78 -2.11 14.54 -26.51
N ASN A 79 -2.55 13.59 -27.32
CA ASN A 79 -3.95 13.25 -27.45
C ASN A 79 -4.39 12.56 -26.15
N LEU A 80 -4.84 13.35 -25.16
CA LEU A 80 -5.20 12.91 -23.81
C LEU A 80 -6.35 11.89 -23.74
N GLU A 81 -6.99 11.58 -24.88
CA GLU A 81 -8.08 10.61 -24.97
C GLU A 81 -7.59 9.16 -25.10
N ASP A 82 -6.35 8.93 -25.55
CA ASP A 82 -5.81 7.58 -25.66
C ASP A 82 -5.21 7.11 -24.32
N ASN A 83 -6.03 6.41 -23.52
CA ASN A 83 -5.62 5.77 -22.28
C ASN A 83 -4.98 4.39 -22.49
N THR A 84 -4.71 3.99 -23.73
CA THR A 84 -4.12 2.68 -24.00
C THR A 84 -2.64 2.65 -23.63
N ILE A 85 -2.17 1.47 -23.22
CA ILE A 85 -0.75 1.20 -22.99
C ILE A 85 0.11 1.47 -24.24
N ASN A 86 -0.49 1.39 -25.43
CA ASN A 86 0.20 1.51 -26.70
C ASN A 86 0.79 2.90 -26.94
N ARG A 87 0.26 3.95 -26.29
CA ARG A 87 0.82 5.31 -26.38
C ARG A 87 2.28 5.41 -25.90
N PHE A 88 2.73 4.44 -25.10
CA PHE A 88 4.08 4.39 -24.55
C PHE A 88 5.04 3.50 -25.37
N GLN A 89 4.60 2.87 -26.47
CA GLN A 89 5.43 1.93 -27.23
C GLN A 89 6.71 2.53 -27.82
N ASN A 90 6.70 3.85 -28.09
CA ASN A 90 7.86 4.57 -28.63
C ASN A 90 8.63 5.34 -27.56
N TYR A 91 8.26 5.18 -26.28
CA TYR A 91 8.94 5.87 -25.21
C TYR A 91 10.18 5.07 -24.77
N GLU A 92 11.33 5.74 -24.80
CA GLU A 92 12.55 5.26 -24.17
C GLU A 92 12.89 6.18 -23.00
N ASP A 93 13.01 5.63 -21.79
CA ASP A 93 13.68 6.34 -20.72
C ASP A 93 15.17 6.33 -21.04
N LYS A 94 15.89 7.39 -20.65
CA LYS A 94 17.35 7.33 -20.77
C LYS A 94 17.84 6.19 -19.88
N ARG A 95 18.45 5.18 -20.50
CA ARG A 95 19.13 4.10 -19.78
C ARG A 95 20.05 4.69 -18.72
N LYS A 96 19.93 4.19 -17.50
CA LYS A 96 20.82 4.56 -16.40
C LYS A 96 21.71 3.38 -16.08
N THR A 97 23.01 3.61 -16.06
CA THR A 97 23.93 2.65 -15.47
C THR A 97 23.70 2.65 -13.96
N VAL A 98 23.19 1.53 -13.45
CA VAL A 98 23.00 1.28 -12.01
C VAL A 98 24.10 0.36 -11.51
N VAL A 99 24.48 0.55 -10.25
CA VAL A 99 25.46 -0.28 -9.53
C VAL A 99 24.72 -1.07 -8.46
N PHE A 100 24.76 -2.38 -8.54
CA PHE A 100 24.13 -3.25 -7.54
C PHE A 100 25.00 -3.35 -6.29
N SER A 101 24.37 -3.52 -5.13
CA SER A 101 25.11 -3.69 -3.88
C SER A 101 25.86 -5.03 -3.86
N GLU A 102 26.97 -5.09 -3.13
CA GLU A 102 27.80 -6.30 -3.04
C GLU A 102 27.00 -7.52 -2.57
N GLU A 103 25.99 -7.33 -1.73
CA GLU A 103 25.12 -8.39 -1.23
C GLU A 103 24.18 -8.96 -2.31
N MET A 104 23.88 -8.19 -3.35
CA MET A 104 23.03 -8.59 -4.47
C MET A 104 23.82 -9.24 -5.60
N VAL A 105 25.04 -8.76 -5.86
CA VAL A 105 25.87 -9.20 -6.99
C VAL A 105 26.16 -10.71 -6.93
N GLY A 106 26.10 -11.37 -8.09
CA GLY A 106 26.38 -12.80 -8.21
C GLY A 106 25.23 -13.71 -7.75
N ARG A 107 24.16 -13.15 -7.19
CA ARG A 107 22.99 -13.93 -6.79
C ARG A 107 22.17 -14.37 -8.00
N LYS A 108 21.79 -15.64 -8.02
CA LYS A 108 20.82 -16.18 -8.98
C LYS A 108 19.42 -15.71 -8.63
N VAL A 109 18.70 -15.20 -9.61
CA VAL A 109 17.34 -14.67 -9.48
C VAL A 109 16.37 -15.40 -10.41
N GLY A 110 15.12 -15.52 -9.97
CA GLY A 110 14.04 -16.01 -10.83
C GLY A 110 13.48 -14.92 -11.73
N GLU A 111 12.67 -15.31 -12.70
CA GLU A 111 12.05 -14.44 -13.72
C GLU A 111 11.41 -13.17 -13.13
N LEU A 112 10.64 -13.29 -12.04
CA LEU A 112 9.94 -12.14 -11.47
C LEU A 112 10.89 -11.09 -10.87
N PHE A 113 12.04 -11.50 -10.32
CA PHE A 113 13.07 -10.55 -9.87
C PHE A 113 13.79 -9.90 -11.07
N LYS A 114 14.08 -10.67 -12.12
CA LYS A 114 14.67 -10.15 -13.37
C LYS A 114 13.78 -9.08 -13.98
N ASP A 115 12.49 -9.36 -14.04
CA ASP A 115 11.45 -8.45 -14.51
C ASP A 115 11.41 -7.14 -13.69
N TYR A 116 11.46 -7.22 -12.36
CA TYR A 116 11.45 -6.02 -11.52
C TYR A 116 12.73 -5.18 -11.66
N LEU A 117 13.89 -5.83 -11.76
CA LEU A 117 15.19 -5.17 -11.92
C LEU A 117 15.44 -4.74 -13.37
N ASN A 118 14.62 -5.21 -14.30
CA ASN A 118 14.78 -5.12 -15.75
C ASN A 118 16.21 -5.49 -16.21
N ILE A 119 16.63 -6.70 -15.85
CA ILE A 119 17.92 -7.30 -16.25
C ILE A 119 17.69 -8.58 -17.08
N GLU A 120 18.58 -8.83 -18.05
CA GLU A 120 18.49 -10.01 -18.92
C GLU A 120 19.06 -11.29 -18.27
N SER A 121 20.10 -11.12 -17.45
CA SER A 121 20.84 -12.22 -16.82
C SER A 121 20.07 -12.88 -15.66
N ASP A 122 20.22 -14.20 -15.54
CA ASP A 122 19.74 -14.97 -14.38
C ASP A 122 20.54 -14.71 -13.10
N THR A 123 21.68 -14.02 -13.23
CA THR A 123 22.56 -13.62 -12.14
C THR A 123 22.69 -12.11 -12.11
N ILE A 124 22.53 -11.50 -10.94
CA ILE A 124 22.65 -10.04 -10.78
C ILE A 124 24.09 -9.60 -11.08
N PRO A 125 24.32 -8.72 -12.09
CA PRO A 125 25.64 -8.23 -12.43
C PRO A 125 26.12 -7.16 -11.45
N GLN A 126 27.40 -6.79 -11.49
CA GLN A 126 27.92 -5.64 -10.73
C GLN A 126 27.27 -4.32 -11.17
N THR A 127 27.09 -4.16 -12.48
CA THR A 127 26.49 -2.99 -13.12
C THR A 127 25.54 -3.42 -14.23
N ALA A 128 24.49 -2.65 -14.46
CA ALA A 128 23.63 -2.83 -15.63
C ALA A 128 23.13 -1.48 -16.14
N ASP A 129 22.90 -1.38 -17.45
CA ASP A 129 22.17 -0.26 -18.04
C ASP A 129 20.69 -0.57 -18.03
N VAL A 130 19.95 0.12 -17.15
CA VAL A 130 18.55 -0.19 -16.88
C VAL A 130 17.66 0.94 -17.35
N ASP A 131 16.61 0.58 -18.09
CA ASP A 131 15.45 1.43 -18.36
C ASP A 131 14.27 0.90 -17.53
N TYR A 132 14.02 1.54 -16.38
CA TYR A 132 12.92 1.11 -15.52
C TYR A 132 11.55 1.37 -16.14
N PHE A 133 11.39 2.38 -16.99
CA PHE A 133 10.09 2.62 -17.61
C PHE A 133 9.74 1.51 -18.60
N THR A 134 10.68 1.13 -19.45
CA THR A 134 10.52 -0.03 -20.34
C THR A 134 10.26 -1.30 -19.54
N GLY A 135 10.95 -1.49 -18.40
CA GLY A 135 10.71 -2.61 -17.48
C GLY A 135 9.25 -2.68 -16.99
N ILE A 136 8.71 -1.59 -16.44
CA ILE A 136 7.33 -1.56 -15.94
C ILE A 136 6.30 -1.66 -17.08
N LEU A 137 6.59 -1.05 -18.24
CA LEU A 137 5.76 -1.15 -19.44
C LEU A 137 5.64 -2.60 -19.90
N ASN A 138 6.76 -3.35 -19.92
CA ASN A 138 6.79 -4.77 -20.25
C ASN A 138 5.96 -5.61 -19.26
N LEU A 139 6.03 -5.31 -17.96
CA LEU A 139 5.19 -5.98 -16.95
C LEU A 139 3.70 -5.77 -17.21
N TRP A 140 3.31 -4.54 -17.54
CA TRP A 140 1.92 -4.24 -17.90
C TRP A 140 1.51 -4.91 -19.21
N HIS A 141 2.36 -4.92 -20.24
CA HIS A 141 2.10 -5.69 -21.47
C HIS A 141 1.87 -7.18 -21.18
N LYS A 142 2.72 -7.79 -20.34
CA LYS A 142 2.52 -9.17 -19.89
C LYS A 142 1.16 -9.34 -19.22
N LYS A 143 0.73 -8.43 -18.34
CA LYS A 143 -0.56 -8.51 -17.65
C LYS A 143 -1.75 -8.32 -18.60
N VAL A 144 -1.77 -7.28 -19.43
CA VAL A 144 -2.92 -6.97 -20.30
C VAL A 144 -3.14 -8.02 -21.38
N ASN A 145 -2.08 -8.68 -21.84
CA ASN A 145 -2.13 -9.71 -22.87
C ASN A 145 -2.42 -11.12 -22.32
N ARG A 146 -2.59 -11.28 -21.01
CA ARG A 146 -3.04 -12.57 -20.43
C ARG A 146 -4.45 -12.87 -20.86
N GLU A 147 -4.70 -14.16 -21.04
CA GLU A 147 -6.05 -14.65 -21.29
C GLU A 147 -6.99 -14.27 -20.15
N ASN A 148 -8.19 -13.81 -20.49
CA ASN A 148 -9.24 -13.42 -19.54
C ASN A 148 -8.92 -12.20 -18.66
N THR A 149 -7.92 -11.39 -18.98
CA THR A 149 -7.68 -10.10 -18.30
C THR A 149 -8.90 -9.18 -18.44
N SER A 150 -9.33 -8.61 -17.31
CA SER A 150 -10.51 -7.74 -17.25
C SER A 150 -10.34 -6.45 -18.05
N GLU A 151 -11.45 -5.94 -18.60
CA GLU A 151 -11.45 -4.64 -19.31
C GLU A 151 -11.00 -3.51 -18.39
N ALA A 152 -11.38 -3.53 -17.11
CA ALA A 152 -10.90 -2.57 -16.12
C ALA A 152 -9.36 -2.53 -16.02
N THR A 153 -8.67 -3.67 -16.21
CA THR A 153 -7.21 -3.71 -16.27
C THR A 153 -6.69 -3.02 -17.54
N LYS A 154 -7.26 -3.33 -18.69
CA LYS A 154 -6.85 -2.77 -19.99
C LYS A 154 -7.07 -1.25 -20.04
N ASP A 155 -8.22 -0.79 -19.56
CA ASP A 155 -8.63 0.63 -19.57
C ASP A 155 -7.84 1.52 -18.62
N ASN A 156 -7.19 0.94 -17.61
CA ASN A 156 -6.49 1.69 -16.57
C ASN A 156 -4.97 1.48 -16.56
N ALA A 157 -4.43 0.50 -17.29
CA ALA A 157 -2.99 0.26 -17.38
C ALA A 157 -2.22 1.53 -17.79
N GLY A 158 -2.68 2.24 -18.83
CA GLY A 158 -2.05 3.47 -19.30
C GLY A 158 -2.05 4.59 -18.25
N LYS A 159 -3.09 4.68 -17.42
CA LYS A 159 -3.20 5.68 -16.34
C LYS A 159 -2.25 5.41 -15.18
N VAL A 160 -2.07 4.13 -14.83
CA VAL A 160 -1.09 3.74 -13.81
C VAL A 160 0.32 4.05 -14.29
N LEU A 161 0.65 3.66 -15.53
CA LEU A 161 1.94 3.97 -16.17
C LEU A 161 2.20 5.47 -16.26
N GLN A 162 1.18 6.27 -16.57
CA GLN A 162 1.28 7.73 -16.60
C GLN A 162 1.74 8.30 -15.26
N THR A 163 1.22 7.79 -14.15
CA THR A 163 1.56 8.29 -12.81
C THR A 163 3.05 8.08 -12.53
N TYR A 164 3.61 6.93 -12.91
CA TYR A 164 5.04 6.69 -12.80
C TYR A 164 5.86 7.52 -13.78
N TYR A 165 5.38 7.68 -15.02
CA TYR A 165 6.02 8.49 -16.05
C TYR A 165 6.21 9.94 -15.61
N GLU A 166 5.16 10.54 -15.06
CA GLU A 166 5.16 11.95 -14.63
C GLU A 166 6.03 12.19 -13.39
N ASN A 167 6.11 11.21 -12.48
CA ASN A 167 6.89 11.34 -11.27
C ASN A 167 7.40 9.97 -10.80
N LYS A 168 8.72 9.77 -10.83
CA LYS A 168 9.35 8.54 -10.30
C LYS A 168 9.35 8.50 -8.77
N ASP A 169 9.51 9.66 -8.12
CA ASP A 169 9.63 9.86 -6.67
C ASP A 169 10.68 8.94 -6.01
N LEU A 170 11.96 9.23 -6.28
CA LEU A 170 13.10 8.48 -5.72
C LEU A 170 13.13 8.57 -4.19
N SER A 171 13.36 7.45 -3.52
CA SER A 171 13.35 7.37 -2.06
C SER A 171 14.32 6.29 -1.56
N ASN A 172 14.31 6.04 -0.26
CA ASN A 172 14.98 4.90 0.35
C ASN A 172 14.02 4.20 1.31
N LEU A 173 14.41 3.02 1.77
CA LEU A 173 13.56 2.19 2.64
C LEU A 173 13.10 2.94 3.90
N LYS A 174 13.98 3.74 4.52
CA LYS A 174 13.67 4.48 5.76
C LYS A 174 12.60 5.55 5.53
N ASN A 175 12.71 6.31 4.44
CA ASN A 175 11.71 7.32 4.11
C ASN A 175 10.39 6.68 3.70
N PHE A 176 10.44 5.57 2.98
CA PHE A 176 9.24 4.79 2.63
C PHE A 176 8.52 4.25 3.88
N GLN A 177 9.25 3.75 4.88
CA GLN A 177 8.69 3.36 6.19
C GLN A 177 8.05 4.53 6.94
N LYS A 178 8.61 5.75 6.82
CA LYS A 178 8.01 6.96 7.40
C LYS A 178 6.70 7.33 6.72
N ASP A 179 6.61 7.19 5.40
CA ASP A 179 5.38 7.44 4.64
C ASP A 179 4.26 6.45 5.07
N ILE A 180 4.61 5.17 5.27
CA ILE A 180 3.71 4.16 5.86
C ILE A 180 3.27 4.57 7.28
N SER A 181 4.23 4.92 8.15
CA SER A 181 3.93 5.38 9.52
C SER A 181 3.00 6.59 9.54
N ARG A 182 3.20 7.57 8.64
CA ARG A 182 2.35 8.75 8.51
C ARG A 182 0.93 8.36 8.09
N SER A 183 0.80 7.42 7.16
CA SER A 183 -0.49 6.91 6.70
C SER A 183 -1.27 6.21 7.82
N ILE A 184 -0.60 5.34 8.59
CA ILE A 184 -1.18 4.67 9.77
C ILE A 184 -1.66 5.71 10.79
N LYS A 185 -0.80 6.67 11.12
CA LYS A 185 -1.12 7.76 12.06
C LYS A 185 -2.34 8.55 11.59
N THR A 186 -2.37 8.94 10.32
CA THR A 186 -3.48 9.71 9.72
C THR A 186 -4.80 8.97 9.84
N VAL A 187 -4.82 7.66 9.57
CA VAL A 187 -6.02 6.82 9.74
C VAL A 187 -6.42 6.79 11.22
N ASN A 188 -5.49 6.50 12.13
CA ASN A 188 -5.80 6.37 13.56
C ASN A 188 -6.35 7.65 14.19
N GLU A 189 -5.84 8.82 13.79
CA GLU A 189 -6.29 10.11 14.32
C GLU A 189 -7.65 10.55 13.78
N ASN A 190 -8.12 9.96 12.67
CA ASN A 190 -9.32 10.42 11.96
C ASN A 190 -10.40 9.35 11.81
N LEU A 191 -10.18 8.15 12.34
CA LEU A 191 -11.14 7.05 12.33
C LEU A 191 -12.15 7.20 13.46
N ASP A 192 -13.43 7.32 13.11
CA ASP A 192 -14.56 7.26 14.03
C ASP A 192 -14.79 5.80 14.47
N ARG A 193 -14.05 5.40 15.50
CA ARG A 193 -14.05 4.02 16.02
C ARG A 193 -15.40 3.63 16.64
N GLU A 194 -16.15 4.58 17.18
CA GLU A 194 -17.46 4.35 17.76
C GLU A 194 -18.45 3.94 16.66
N LYS A 195 -18.59 4.75 15.60
CA LYS A 195 -19.47 4.40 14.47
C LYS A 195 -19.03 3.15 13.74
N MET A 196 -17.71 2.93 13.60
CA MET A 196 -17.19 1.68 13.05
C MET A 196 -17.64 0.50 13.91
N GLY A 197 -17.55 0.62 15.23
CA GLY A 197 -18.02 -0.39 16.18
C GLY A 197 -19.50 -0.69 16.06
N GLU A 198 -20.34 0.34 15.99
CA GLU A 198 -21.77 0.22 15.75
C GLU A 198 -22.08 -0.54 14.46
N HIS A 199 -21.36 -0.25 13.38
CA HIS A 199 -21.51 -0.96 12.10
C HIS A 199 -21.24 -2.46 12.23
N PHE A 200 -20.20 -2.85 12.96
CA PHE A 200 -19.89 -4.26 13.22
C PHE A 200 -20.72 -4.88 14.35
N LYS A 201 -21.56 -4.09 15.02
CA LYS A 201 -22.36 -4.46 16.21
C LYS A 201 -21.49 -4.87 17.39
N PHE A 202 -20.35 -4.21 17.55
CA PHE A 202 -19.46 -4.43 18.67
C PHE A 202 -19.91 -3.67 19.91
N ASN A 203 -19.79 -4.33 21.06
CA ASN A 203 -19.84 -3.64 22.35
C ASN A 203 -18.51 -2.90 22.62
N GLU A 204 -18.45 -2.15 23.72
CA GLU A 204 -17.28 -1.36 24.10
C GLU A 204 -16.00 -2.19 24.21
N LYS A 205 -16.08 -3.41 24.77
CA LYS A 205 -14.92 -4.30 24.92
C LYS A 205 -14.44 -4.84 23.58
N GLU A 206 -15.34 -5.25 22.70
CA GLU A 206 -15.01 -5.69 21.34
C GLU A 206 -14.34 -4.56 20.55
N ASN A 207 -14.85 -3.32 20.68
CA ASN A 207 -14.24 -2.14 20.06
C ASN A 207 -12.83 -1.88 20.61
N GLN A 208 -12.63 -2.00 21.92
CA GLN A 208 -11.32 -1.84 22.53
C GLN A 208 -10.34 -2.94 22.06
N VAL A 209 -10.77 -4.19 22.00
CA VAL A 209 -9.96 -5.30 21.48
C VAL A 209 -9.59 -5.10 20.01
N LEU A 210 -10.51 -4.64 19.17
CA LEU A 210 -10.20 -4.29 17.78
C LEU A 210 -9.18 -3.14 17.70
N LYS A 211 -9.34 -2.11 18.55
CA LYS A 211 -8.39 -1.01 18.65
C LYS A 211 -7.00 -1.51 19.01
N ASP A 212 -6.87 -2.28 20.09
CA ASP A 212 -5.60 -2.83 20.56
C ASP A 212 -4.93 -3.70 19.48
N MET A 213 -5.70 -4.56 18.79
CA MET A 213 -5.17 -5.34 17.68
C MET A 213 -4.72 -4.48 16.50
N SER A 214 -5.46 -3.42 16.17
CA SER A 214 -5.11 -2.51 15.06
C SER A 214 -3.88 -1.65 15.37
N GLU A 215 -3.64 -1.32 16.63
CA GLU A 215 -2.49 -0.52 17.09
C GLU A 215 -1.18 -1.32 17.14
N LEU A 216 -1.26 -2.66 17.11
CA LEU A 216 -0.09 -3.52 16.95
C LEU A 216 0.55 -3.41 15.56
N ILE A 217 -0.19 -2.95 14.54
CA ILE A 217 0.31 -2.87 13.17
C ILE A 217 1.21 -1.64 13.04
N SER A 218 2.53 -1.86 13.00
CA SER A 218 3.53 -0.83 12.72
C SER A 218 3.84 -0.68 11.23
N SER A 219 4.71 0.27 10.87
CA SER A 219 5.24 0.39 9.51
C SER A 219 5.98 -0.85 9.05
N GLU A 220 6.69 -1.53 9.95
CA GLU A 220 7.41 -2.76 9.65
C GLU A 220 6.44 -3.91 9.35
N ASN A 221 5.33 -4.01 10.10
CA ASN A 221 4.31 -5.02 9.85
C ASN A 221 3.65 -4.81 8.48
N LEU A 222 3.26 -3.57 8.17
CA LEU A 222 2.62 -3.26 6.89
C LEU A 222 3.59 -3.39 5.72
N LEU A 223 4.86 -3.01 5.89
CA LEU A 223 5.89 -3.20 4.87
C LEU A 223 6.23 -4.68 4.65
N ALA A 224 6.32 -5.48 5.72
CA ALA A 224 6.52 -6.92 5.62
C ALA A 224 5.37 -7.58 4.84
N TYR A 225 4.12 -7.18 5.14
CA TYR A 225 2.94 -7.56 4.38
C TYR A 225 3.08 -7.18 2.88
N GLY A 226 3.41 -5.93 2.58
CA GLY A 226 3.63 -5.49 1.20
C GLY A 226 4.74 -6.27 0.48
N MET A 227 5.85 -6.54 1.15
CA MET A 227 6.92 -7.39 0.62
C MET A 227 6.44 -8.83 0.38
N THR A 228 5.52 -9.35 1.19
CA THR A 228 4.94 -10.69 0.99
C THR A 228 4.12 -10.75 -0.31
N GLU A 229 3.41 -9.69 -0.65
CA GLU A 229 2.66 -9.61 -1.92
C GLU A 229 3.60 -9.47 -3.12
N LEU A 230 4.58 -8.57 -3.01
CA LEU A 230 5.39 -8.16 -4.16
C LEU A 230 6.62 -9.05 -4.42
N MET A 231 7.39 -9.38 -3.39
CA MET A 231 8.74 -9.93 -3.54
C MET A 231 8.74 -11.45 -3.66
N PRO A 232 9.37 -12.09 -4.65
CA PRO A 232 9.21 -13.54 -4.90
C PRO A 232 9.70 -14.49 -3.80
N SER A 233 10.77 -14.15 -3.07
CA SER A 233 11.44 -15.12 -2.18
C SER A 233 10.60 -15.45 -0.94
N ILE A 234 10.44 -16.74 -0.65
CA ILE A 234 9.74 -17.22 0.56
C ILE A 234 10.69 -17.24 1.77
N GLU A 235 11.91 -17.74 1.59
CA GLU A 235 12.84 -17.99 2.70
C GLU A 235 13.87 -16.88 2.91
N ASP A 236 14.07 -16.00 1.92
CA ASP A 236 15.10 -14.97 1.97
C ASP A 236 14.50 -13.56 2.05
N GLY A 237 14.02 -13.21 3.24
CA GLY A 237 13.50 -11.87 3.52
C GLY A 237 14.57 -10.78 3.44
N LYS A 238 15.85 -11.12 3.69
CA LYS A 238 16.96 -10.16 3.57
C LYS A 238 17.11 -9.73 2.11
N PHE A 239 17.10 -10.69 1.18
CA PHE A 239 17.15 -10.41 -0.24
C PHE A 239 15.95 -9.61 -0.74
N ASN A 240 14.75 -9.98 -0.30
CA ASN A 240 13.52 -9.21 -0.62
C ASN A 240 13.67 -7.74 -0.20
N LYS A 241 14.23 -7.49 0.98
CA LYS A 241 14.48 -6.13 1.49
C LYS A 241 15.52 -5.38 0.65
N GLU A 242 16.61 -6.04 0.29
CA GLU A 242 17.69 -5.46 -0.53
C GLU A 242 17.17 -5.04 -1.90
N VAL A 243 16.43 -5.93 -2.57
CA VAL A 243 15.78 -5.62 -3.86
C VAL A 243 14.81 -4.45 -3.72
N LEU A 244 13.97 -4.43 -2.68
CA LEU A 244 13.05 -3.31 -2.47
C LEU A 244 13.79 -1.99 -2.24
N SER A 245 14.84 -1.98 -1.42
CA SER A 245 15.65 -0.77 -1.18
C SER A 245 16.30 -0.28 -2.48
N PHE A 246 16.89 -1.19 -3.24
CA PHE A 246 17.50 -0.90 -4.53
C PHE A 246 16.51 -0.28 -5.51
N LEU A 247 15.30 -0.84 -5.62
CA LEU A 247 14.25 -0.30 -6.49
C LEU A 247 13.75 1.07 -6.01
N LEU A 248 13.60 1.30 -4.70
CA LEU A 248 13.22 2.61 -4.17
C LEU A 248 14.26 3.69 -4.52
N GLU A 249 15.54 3.36 -4.45
CA GLU A 249 16.66 4.28 -4.68
C GLU A 249 16.87 4.59 -6.16
N ASN A 250 16.64 3.61 -7.04
CA ASN A 250 16.98 3.72 -8.46
C ASN A 250 15.76 3.92 -9.37
N ALA A 251 14.62 3.29 -9.05
CA ALA A 251 13.38 3.37 -9.82
C ALA A 251 12.33 4.30 -9.15
N GLY A 252 12.34 4.40 -7.82
CA GLY A 252 11.46 5.28 -7.05
C GLY A 252 10.18 4.62 -6.55
N LYS A 253 9.46 5.32 -5.66
CA LYS A 253 8.24 4.81 -5.01
C LYS A 253 7.14 4.53 -6.03
N ASN A 254 6.97 5.40 -7.00
CA ASN A 254 5.90 5.24 -7.99
C ASN A 254 6.16 4.06 -8.94
N TYR A 255 7.41 3.62 -9.10
CA TYR A 255 7.71 2.35 -9.76
C TYR A 255 7.10 1.19 -8.98
N ILE A 256 7.44 1.07 -7.69
CA ILE A 256 6.93 0.02 -6.79
C ILE A 256 5.40 0.05 -6.71
N LEU A 257 4.82 1.25 -6.60
CA LEU A 257 3.37 1.44 -6.54
C LEU A 257 2.67 1.22 -7.89
N SER A 258 3.41 1.00 -8.99
CA SER A 258 2.86 0.71 -10.31
C SER A 258 3.06 -0.74 -10.76
N ILE A 259 3.78 -1.58 -10.00
CA ILE A 259 4.05 -2.98 -10.38
C ILE A 259 2.75 -3.78 -10.43
N PRO A 260 2.37 -4.35 -11.59
CA PRO A 260 1.13 -5.11 -11.72
C PRO A 260 1.24 -6.53 -11.13
N ALA A 261 0.12 -7.09 -10.65
CA ALA A 261 0.06 -8.49 -10.24
C ALA A 261 0.02 -9.37 -11.48
N LEU A 262 1.13 -10.02 -11.85
CA LEU A 262 1.23 -10.72 -13.14
C LEU A 262 0.37 -11.98 -13.25
N HIS A 263 -0.15 -12.52 -12.14
CA HIS A 263 -0.76 -13.85 -12.13
C HIS A 263 -2.27 -13.86 -11.93
N ASP A 264 -2.90 -12.70 -11.69
CA ASP A 264 -4.35 -12.58 -11.68
C ASP A 264 -4.88 -11.97 -13.00
N LYS A 265 -6.22 -11.85 -13.08
CA LYS A 265 -6.94 -11.25 -14.21
C LYS A 265 -7.53 -9.87 -13.91
N TYR A 266 -7.37 -9.39 -12.68
CA TYR A 266 -8.05 -8.19 -12.19
C TYR A 266 -7.17 -6.95 -12.36
N LEU A 267 -7.75 -5.76 -12.19
CA LEU A 267 -6.95 -4.57 -12.01
C LEU A 267 -6.33 -4.63 -10.61
N SER A 268 -5.05 -5.00 -10.56
CA SER A 268 -4.27 -5.09 -9.34
C SER A 268 -2.80 -4.77 -9.57
N PHE A 269 -2.28 -3.92 -8.69
CA PHE A 269 -0.95 -3.37 -8.80
C PHE A 269 -0.48 -2.75 -7.46
N GLY A 270 0.79 -2.37 -7.45
CA GLY A 270 1.45 -1.69 -6.35
C GLY A 270 1.96 -2.63 -5.26
N LEU A 271 2.57 -2.08 -4.21
CA LEU A 271 3.22 -2.87 -3.16
C LEU A 271 2.32 -3.96 -2.56
N TYR A 272 1.04 -3.65 -2.36
CA TYR A 272 0.07 -4.56 -1.73
C TYR A 272 -0.77 -5.36 -2.72
N GLN A 273 -0.59 -5.17 -4.03
CA GLN A 273 -1.27 -5.93 -5.09
C GLN A 273 -2.81 -5.98 -4.94
N PHE A 274 -3.44 -4.88 -4.52
CA PHE A 274 -4.89 -4.84 -4.25
C PHE A 274 -5.71 -5.14 -5.50
N THR A 275 -6.79 -5.90 -5.32
CA THR A 275 -7.86 -6.05 -6.31
C THR A 275 -9.09 -5.25 -5.89
N SER A 276 -10.14 -5.23 -6.73
CA SER A 276 -11.44 -4.69 -6.35
C SER A 276 -12.02 -5.35 -5.08
N PHE A 277 -11.64 -6.58 -4.73
CA PHE A 277 -12.12 -7.19 -3.48
C PHE A 277 -11.52 -6.55 -2.22
N ALA A 278 -10.37 -5.88 -2.35
CA ALA A 278 -9.73 -5.17 -1.25
C ALA A 278 -10.15 -3.69 -1.19
N VAL A 279 -10.43 -3.06 -2.35
CA VAL A 279 -10.87 -1.66 -2.45
C VAL A 279 -12.00 -1.54 -3.47
N LYS A 280 -13.25 -1.56 -2.99
CA LYS A 280 -14.45 -1.39 -3.81
C LYS A 280 -15.46 -0.48 -3.12
N SER A 281 -15.89 0.54 -3.84
CA SER A 281 -17.08 1.33 -3.56
C SER A 281 -17.75 1.71 -4.88
N ASP A 282 -18.78 0.97 -5.25
CA ASP A 282 -19.59 1.21 -6.45
C ASP A 282 -21.09 1.02 -6.16
N THR A 283 -21.90 0.94 -7.21
CA THR A 283 -23.36 0.77 -7.11
C THR A 283 -23.78 -0.55 -6.45
N ASP A 284 -22.91 -1.57 -6.48
CA ASP A 284 -23.19 -2.88 -5.89
C ASP A 284 -22.79 -2.95 -4.41
N GLY A 285 -22.21 -1.87 -3.88
CA GLY A 285 -21.87 -1.71 -2.48
C GLY A 285 -20.37 -1.53 -2.24
N LYS A 286 -19.97 -1.82 -1.00
CA LYS A 286 -18.62 -1.61 -0.50
C LYS A 286 -18.03 -2.90 0.06
N ASP A 287 -16.74 -3.11 -0.16
CA ASP A 287 -16.00 -4.22 0.45
C ASP A 287 -14.57 -3.79 0.83
N GLY A 288 -13.95 -4.58 1.69
CA GLY A 288 -12.56 -4.40 2.10
C GLY A 288 -12.30 -3.07 2.81
N ALA A 289 -11.22 -2.39 2.41
CA ALA A 289 -10.81 -1.10 2.95
C ALA A 289 -11.91 -0.05 2.83
N SER A 290 -12.73 -0.10 1.78
CA SER A 290 -13.79 0.88 1.53
C SER A 290 -14.90 0.85 2.57
N VAL A 291 -15.09 -0.27 3.29
CA VAL A 291 -16.04 -0.33 4.41
C VAL A 291 -15.52 0.50 5.58
N ILE A 292 -14.25 0.37 5.94
CA ILE A 292 -13.65 1.12 7.05
C ILE A 292 -13.44 2.59 6.68
N ASN A 293 -13.18 2.86 5.40
CA ASN A 293 -12.99 4.20 4.85
C ASN A 293 -14.17 5.15 5.15
N ASP A 294 -15.40 4.63 5.22
CA ASP A 294 -16.59 5.43 5.51
C ASP A 294 -16.58 6.08 6.89
N PHE A 295 -15.80 5.53 7.81
CA PHE A 295 -15.66 6.05 9.18
C PHE A 295 -14.49 7.03 9.32
N LEU A 296 -13.75 7.31 8.24
CA LEU A 296 -12.77 8.40 8.22
C LEU A 296 -13.45 9.74 7.91
N LYS A 297 -12.87 10.83 8.44
CA LYS A 297 -13.18 12.17 7.94
C LYS A 297 -12.94 12.25 6.44
N LYS A 298 -13.82 12.97 5.73
CA LYS A 298 -13.93 12.97 4.26
C LYS A 298 -12.61 13.30 3.56
N GLU A 299 -11.85 14.25 4.09
CA GLU A 299 -10.55 14.71 3.58
C GLU A 299 -9.41 13.68 3.72
N HIS A 300 -9.59 12.66 4.56
CA HIS A 300 -8.61 11.61 4.80
C HIS A 300 -8.99 10.27 4.15
N GLN A 301 -10.17 10.20 3.54
CA GLN A 301 -10.64 9.00 2.85
C GLN A 301 -9.74 8.65 1.65
N ILE A 302 -9.57 7.36 1.41
CA ILE A 302 -9.01 6.86 0.15
C ILE A 302 -10.07 6.84 -0.96
N PRO A 303 -9.67 6.88 -2.23
CA PRO A 303 -10.55 6.56 -3.33
C PRO A 303 -11.12 5.14 -3.23
N GLY A 304 -12.41 4.97 -3.56
CA GLY A 304 -13.10 3.67 -3.52
C GLY A 304 -12.79 2.71 -4.67
N SER A 305 -11.67 2.88 -5.38
CA SER A 305 -11.26 2.03 -6.49
C SER A 305 -9.75 1.94 -6.57
N VAL A 306 -9.23 0.73 -6.79
CA VAL A 306 -7.80 0.46 -6.99
C VAL A 306 -7.20 1.35 -8.09
N SER A 307 -7.93 1.56 -9.20
CA SER A 307 -7.52 2.43 -10.33
C SER A 307 -7.17 3.87 -9.95
N LYS A 308 -7.67 4.34 -8.81
CA LYS A 308 -7.56 5.73 -8.36
C LYS A 308 -6.60 5.90 -7.20
N LEU A 309 -6.07 4.81 -6.63
CA LEU A 309 -5.09 4.89 -5.56
C LEU A 309 -3.82 5.56 -6.08
N LYS A 310 -3.31 6.52 -5.33
CA LYS A 310 -2.05 7.21 -5.61
C LYS A 310 -1.25 7.34 -4.32
N GLU A 311 0.07 7.20 -4.42
CA GLU A 311 1.00 7.51 -3.34
C GLU A 311 0.57 6.89 -1.99
N ASP A 312 0.35 7.71 -0.96
CA ASP A 312 -0.04 7.33 0.39
C ASP A 312 -1.40 6.60 0.47
N ASP A 313 -2.25 6.69 -0.56
CA ASP A 313 -3.53 5.94 -0.60
C ASP A 313 -3.31 4.44 -0.56
N HIS A 314 -2.22 3.93 -1.15
CA HIS A 314 -1.90 2.51 -1.07
C HIS A 314 -1.65 2.06 0.37
N HIS A 315 -0.92 2.86 1.15
CA HIS A 315 -0.62 2.56 2.55
C HIS A 315 -1.86 2.69 3.44
N LYS A 316 -2.67 3.73 3.24
CA LYS A 316 -3.96 3.89 3.93
C LYS A 316 -4.89 2.71 3.61
N ALA A 317 -5.01 2.32 2.34
CA ALA A 317 -5.84 1.18 1.92
C ALA A 317 -5.40 -0.13 2.58
N ALA A 318 -4.09 -0.39 2.66
CA ALA A 318 -3.54 -1.56 3.35
C ALA A 318 -3.87 -1.60 4.83
N TYR A 319 -3.78 -0.46 5.50
CA TYR A 319 -4.08 -0.39 6.92
C TYR A 319 -5.59 -0.54 7.18
N LEU A 320 -6.45 0.14 6.39
CA LEU A 320 -7.90 0.00 6.47
C LEU A 320 -8.36 -1.43 6.15
N PHE A 321 -7.76 -2.08 5.15
CA PHE A 321 -8.07 -3.46 4.81
C PHE A 321 -7.63 -4.44 5.91
N SER A 322 -6.51 -4.17 6.59
CA SER A 322 -6.09 -4.91 7.78
C SER A 322 -7.12 -4.79 8.90
N ILE A 323 -7.59 -3.58 9.20
CA ILE A 323 -8.64 -3.33 10.22
C ILE A 323 -9.94 -4.07 9.85
N TYR A 324 -10.35 -4.02 8.58
CA TYR A 324 -11.53 -4.76 8.10
C TYR A 324 -11.42 -6.26 8.37
N ASN A 325 -10.28 -6.87 8.05
CA ASN A 325 -10.07 -8.30 8.30
C ASN A 325 -10.05 -8.63 9.80
N LEU A 326 -9.40 -7.78 10.63
CA LEU A 326 -9.40 -7.92 12.08
C LEU A 326 -10.81 -7.83 12.68
N ALA A 327 -11.63 -6.87 12.23
CA ALA A 327 -13.03 -6.76 12.64
C ALA A 327 -13.82 -8.03 12.27
N ARG A 328 -13.63 -8.54 11.05
CA ARG A 328 -14.32 -9.77 10.61
C ARG A 328 -13.96 -11.00 11.42
N VAL A 329 -12.69 -11.15 11.82
CA VAL A 329 -12.29 -12.30 12.65
C VAL A 329 -12.75 -12.15 14.10
N LEU A 330 -12.72 -10.93 14.65
CA LEU A 330 -13.24 -10.65 15.98
C LEU A 330 -14.72 -11.02 16.08
N ARG A 331 -15.53 -10.59 15.11
CA ARG A 331 -16.97 -10.89 15.04
C ARG A 331 -17.30 -12.40 14.98
N GLN A 332 -16.34 -13.22 14.55
CA GLN A 332 -16.52 -14.68 14.40
C GLN A 332 -15.89 -15.48 15.55
N GLY A 333 -14.97 -14.88 16.30
CA GLY A 333 -14.26 -15.56 17.38
C GLY A 333 -14.88 -15.29 18.75
N ASP A 334 -14.23 -15.83 19.78
CA ASP A 334 -14.61 -15.65 21.18
C ASP A 334 -13.77 -14.52 21.79
N LEU A 335 -14.43 -13.52 22.38
CA LEU A 335 -13.79 -12.32 22.94
C LEU A 335 -12.70 -12.66 23.96
N ASN A 336 -12.96 -13.61 24.87
CA ASN A 336 -12.00 -14.00 25.91
C ASN A 336 -10.70 -14.53 25.29
N SER A 337 -10.79 -15.23 24.17
CA SER A 337 -9.63 -15.74 23.45
C SER A 337 -8.77 -14.59 22.89
N PHE A 338 -9.38 -13.53 22.37
CA PHE A 338 -8.64 -12.35 21.91
C PHE A 338 -8.02 -11.56 23.08
N GLU A 339 -8.77 -11.32 24.15
CA GLU A 339 -8.25 -10.64 25.35
C GLU A 339 -7.07 -11.42 25.93
N LYS A 340 -7.17 -12.75 25.99
CA LYS A 340 -6.08 -13.59 26.47
C LYS A 340 -4.85 -13.52 25.56
N PHE A 341 -5.03 -13.47 24.23
CA PHE A 341 -3.94 -13.19 23.30
C PHE A 341 -3.26 -11.84 23.59
N LEU A 342 -4.05 -10.78 23.74
CA LEU A 342 -3.55 -9.43 24.02
C LEU A 342 -2.87 -9.32 25.39
N ASN A 343 -3.29 -10.10 26.38
CA ASN A 343 -2.76 -10.01 27.74
C ASN A 343 -1.58 -10.95 28.03
N GLN A 344 -1.50 -12.10 27.35
CA GLN A 344 -0.53 -13.15 27.71
C GLN A 344 0.66 -13.29 26.77
N LYS A 345 0.56 -12.76 25.55
CA LYS A 345 1.70 -12.80 24.60
C LYS A 345 2.63 -11.62 24.81
N SER A 346 3.90 -11.81 24.51
CA SER A 346 4.83 -10.68 24.44
C SER A 346 4.42 -9.73 23.32
N GLU A 347 4.73 -8.45 23.46
CA GLU A 347 4.42 -7.43 22.45
C GLU A 347 4.96 -7.83 21.06
N LYS A 348 6.18 -8.34 21.04
CA LYS A 348 6.82 -8.88 19.84
C LYS A 348 5.99 -10.01 19.20
N GLU A 349 5.61 -11.03 19.97
CA GLU A 349 4.79 -12.13 19.43
C GLU A 349 3.45 -11.63 18.90
N LYS A 350 2.80 -10.68 19.59
CA LYS A 350 1.53 -10.11 19.12
C LYS A 350 1.70 -9.47 17.75
N LYS A 351 2.71 -8.62 17.57
CA LYS A 351 2.99 -7.95 16.29
C LYS A 351 3.31 -8.93 15.17
N GLU A 352 4.13 -9.94 15.43
CA GLU A 352 4.49 -10.96 14.44
C GLU A 352 3.25 -11.75 13.98
N ILE A 353 2.39 -12.14 14.92
CA ILE A 353 1.16 -12.88 14.65
C ILE A 353 0.15 -12.03 13.88
N ILE A 354 -0.05 -10.77 14.27
CA ILE A 354 -0.90 -9.83 13.54
C ILE A 354 -0.37 -9.61 12.12
N SER A 355 0.94 -9.45 11.95
CA SER A 355 1.57 -9.31 10.63
C SER A 355 1.29 -10.51 9.72
N ILE A 356 1.44 -11.74 10.25
CA ILE A 356 1.12 -12.97 9.53
C ILE A 356 -0.37 -13.02 9.20
N TYR A 357 -1.24 -12.68 10.16
CA TYR A 357 -2.68 -12.73 9.97
C TYR A 357 -3.13 -11.78 8.85
N ILE A 358 -2.69 -10.52 8.84
CA ILE A 358 -3.13 -9.56 7.80
C ILE A 358 -2.68 -9.97 6.39
N ALA A 359 -1.45 -10.50 6.24
CA ALA A 359 -0.95 -10.96 4.95
C ALA A 359 -1.69 -12.21 4.47
N THR A 360 -1.90 -13.18 5.37
CA THR A 360 -2.65 -14.40 5.03
C THR A 360 -4.13 -14.12 4.78
N ALA A 361 -4.73 -13.18 5.51
CA ALA A 361 -6.12 -12.76 5.32
C ALA A 361 -6.31 -12.00 4.01
N HIS A 362 -5.29 -11.29 3.50
CA HIS A 362 -5.34 -10.73 2.16
C HIS A 362 -5.37 -11.82 1.09
N HIS A 363 -4.49 -12.82 1.19
CA HIS A 363 -4.40 -13.89 0.20
C HIS A 363 -5.62 -14.81 0.18
N LEU A 364 -6.01 -15.36 1.35
CA LEU A 364 -7.15 -16.29 1.49
C LEU A 364 -7.97 -15.96 2.76
N PRO A 365 -8.88 -14.97 2.70
CA PRO A 365 -9.53 -14.42 3.90
C PRO A 365 -10.26 -15.45 4.76
N ALA A 366 -11.05 -16.35 4.16
CA ALA A 366 -11.84 -17.30 4.91
C ALA A 366 -10.98 -18.39 5.59
N PRO A 367 -10.08 -19.12 4.89
CA PRO A 367 -9.16 -20.04 5.53
C PRO A 367 -8.28 -19.39 6.63
N SER A 368 -7.80 -18.16 6.40
CA SER A 368 -6.96 -17.45 7.37
C SER A 368 -7.72 -17.07 8.64
N ARG A 369 -8.98 -16.63 8.53
CA ARG A 369 -9.85 -16.39 9.69
C ARG A 369 -10.07 -17.67 10.50
N THR A 370 -10.42 -18.77 9.83
CA THR A 370 -10.61 -20.07 10.49
C THR A 370 -9.35 -20.51 11.23
N ALA A 371 -8.19 -20.40 10.59
CA ALA A 371 -6.90 -20.72 11.20
C ALA A 371 -6.60 -19.84 12.42
N PHE A 372 -6.84 -18.53 12.33
CA PHE A 372 -6.59 -17.60 13.44
C PHE A 372 -7.48 -17.89 14.65
N ILE A 373 -8.78 -18.11 14.42
CA ILE A 373 -9.73 -18.49 15.49
C ILE A 373 -9.33 -19.82 16.13
N ASN A 374 -8.93 -20.81 15.34
CA ASN A 374 -8.50 -22.11 15.87
C ASN A 374 -7.20 -21.99 16.67
N TRP A 375 -6.27 -21.16 16.24
CA TRP A 375 -5.04 -20.86 16.99
C TRP A 375 -5.34 -20.15 18.32
N LEU A 376 -6.23 -19.15 18.30
CA LEU A 376 -6.70 -18.45 19.49
C LEU A 376 -7.39 -19.36 20.50
N LYS A 377 -7.89 -20.54 20.11
CA LYS A 377 -8.48 -21.51 21.06
C LYS A 377 -7.42 -22.37 21.76
N VAL A 378 -6.32 -22.66 21.09
CA VAL A 378 -5.29 -23.57 21.63
C VAL A 378 -4.16 -22.87 22.37
N GLN A 379 -3.91 -21.58 22.10
CA GLN A 379 -3.08 -20.56 22.80
C GLN A 379 -1.68 -20.89 23.33
N ASN A 380 -1.26 -22.15 23.34
CA ASN A 380 -0.03 -22.62 23.96
C ASN A 380 1.15 -22.69 22.98
N SER A 381 0.97 -22.24 21.73
CA SER A 381 1.86 -22.65 20.64
C SER A 381 2.65 -21.52 19.95
N GLY A 382 2.56 -20.27 20.40
CA GLY A 382 3.38 -19.15 19.88
C GLY A 382 3.22 -18.91 18.36
N VAL A 383 4.19 -18.23 17.74
CA VAL A 383 4.21 -17.94 16.28
C VAL A 383 4.28 -19.24 15.47
N LYS A 384 5.21 -20.15 15.83
CA LYS A 384 5.38 -21.44 15.15
C LYS A 384 4.07 -22.23 15.13
N GLY A 385 3.38 -22.30 16.26
CA GLY A 385 2.11 -22.98 16.37
C GLY A 385 0.98 -22.34 15.56
N TYR A 386 1.04 -21.03 15.32
CA TYR A 386 0.11 -20.39 14.40
C TYR A 386 0.38 -20.83 12.95
N ILE A 387 1.65 -20.85 12.53
CA ILE A 387 2.06 -21.33 11.21
C ILE A 387 1.69 -22.81 11.01
N ASP A 388 1.85 -23.65 12.04
CA ASP A 388 1.42 -25.06 12.02
C ASP A 388 -0.10 -25.18 11.75
N ILE A 389 -0.91 -24.31 12.34
CA ILE A 389 -2.36 -24.30 12.12
C ILE A 389 -2.70 -23.79 10.72
N LEU A 390 -2.02 -22.76 10.22
CA LEU A 390 -2.18 -22.29 8.84
C LEU A 390 -1.87 -23.41 7.85
N ASN A 391 -0.77 -24.15 8.06
CA ASN A 391 -0.38 -25.30 7.25
C ASN A 391 -1.47 -26.38 7.17
N LYS A 392 -2.07 -26.72 8.32
CA LYS A 392 -3.16 -27.71 8.40
C LYS A 392 -4.42 -27.27 7.65
N ASN A 393 -4.67 -25.97 7.57
CA ASN A 393 -5.81 -25.42 6.84
C ASN A 393 -5.52 -25.28 5.33
N ASN A 394 -4.32 -24.79 4.97
CA ASN A 394 -3.92 -24.56 3.58
C ASN A 394 -2.39 -24.37 3.46
N GLU A 395 -1.73 -25.18 2.63
CA GLU A 395 -0.28 -25.12 2.39
C GLU A 395 0.20 -23.74 1.87
N ALA A 396 -0.59 -23.06 1.04
CA ALA A 396 -0.24 -21.73 0.52
C ALA A 396 -0.20 -20.69 1.65
N LEU A 397 -1.06 -20.82 2.66
CA LEU A 397 -1.03 -19.95 3.84
C LEU A 397 0.24 -20.12 4.67
N LYS A 398 0.77 -21.35 4.79
CA LYS A 398 2.07 -21.56 5.43
C LYS A 398 3.17 -20.81 4.69
N GLN A 399 3.21 -20.93 3.36
CA GLN A 399 4.25 -20.25 2.56
C GLN A 399 4.16 -18.73 2.73
N TYR A 400 2.94 -18.17 2.69
CA TYR A 400 2.68 -16.76 2.95
C TYR A 400 3.11 -16.32 4.35
N ALA A 401 2.82 -17.14 5.36
CA ALA A 401 3.19 -16.84 6.75
C ALA A 401 4.71 -16.84 6.95
N ILE A 402 5.40 -17.87 6.46
CA ILE A 402 6.88 -17.96 6.52
C ILE A 402 7.51 -16.76 5.81
N LYS A 403 7.03 -16.45 4.61
CA LYS A 403 7.49 -15.29 3.83
C LYS A 403 7.31 -13.97 4.58
N THR A 404 6.14 -13.76 5.17
CA THR A 404 5.85 -12.55 5.97
C THR A 404 6.74 -12.46 7.19
N SER A 405 6.94 -13.56 7.90
CA SER A 405 7.83 -13.62 9.07
C SER A 405 9.28 -13.29 8.71
N ASN A 406 9.77 -13.85 7.59
CA ASN A 406 11.12 -13.60 7.10
C ASN A 406 11.31 -12.16 6.63
N ASN A 407 10.32 -11.58 5.95
CA ASN A 407 10.33 -10.17 5.58
C ASN A 407 10.35 -9.27 6.81
N LEU A 408 9.53 -9.59 7.84
CA LEU A 408 9.49 -8.85 9.09
C LEU A 408 10.82 -8.93 9.85
N SER A 409 11.43 -10.12 9.95
CA SER A 409 12.75 -10.33 10.55
C SER A 409 13.88 -9.57 9.81
N ALA A 410 13.75 -9.41 8.49
CA ALA A 410 14.70 -8.61 7.71
C ALA A 410 14.59 -7.10 7.97
N LEU A 411 13.37 -6.62 8.25
CA LEU A 411 13.09 -5.21 8.59
C LEU A 411 13.44 -4.90 10.04
N ASP A 412 13.19 -5.84 10.96
CA ASP A 412 13.51 -5.74 12.37
C ASP A 412 14.07 -7.08 12.88
N LYS A 413 15.38 -7.08 13.19
CA LYS A 413 16.14 -8.26 13.60
C LYS A 413 15.67 -8.84 14.94
N SER A 414 14.80 -8.14 15.67
CA SER A 414 14.20 -8.68 16.88
C SER A 414 13.28 -9.88 16.57
N TYR A 415 12.72 -10.00 15.36
CA TYR A 415 11.81 -11.10 14.96
C TYR A 415 12.52 -12.36 14.47
N GLN A 416 11.83 -13.50 14.61
CA GLN A 416 12.37 -14.81 14.22
C GLN A 416 12.16 -15.07 12.72
N ALA A 417 13.21 -15.58 12.07
CA ALA A 417 13.11 -16.12 10.72
C ALA A 417 12.79 -17.62 10.77
N PHE A 418 12.02 -18.09 9.78
CA PHE A 418 11.58 -19.47 9.66
C PHE A 418 11.95 -20.05 8.29
N LYS A 419 12.20 -21.36 8.24
CA LYS A 419 12.43 -22.12 7.01
C LYS A 419 11.27 -23.09 6.77
N LEU A 420 10.99 -23.43 5.52
CA LEU A 420 9.98 -24.41 5.15
C LEU A 420 10.22 -25.76 5.81
N LYS A 421 11.49 -26.16 5.96
CA LYS A 421 11.88 -27.41 6.63
C LYS A 421 11.53 -27.45 8.12
N ASP A 422 11.26 -26.32 8.75
CA ASP A 422 10.86 -26.26 10.17
C ASP A 422 9.41 -26.73 10.38
N PHE A 423 8.67 -26.91 9.27
CA PHE A 423 7.25 -27.28 9.19
C PHE A 423 7.08 -28.48 8.25
N PRO A 424 7.41 -29.71 8.71
CA PRO A 424 7.32 -30.90 7.88
C PRO A 424 5.90 -31.06 7.33
N LYS A 425 5.80 -31.42 6.04
CA LYS A 425 4.50 -31.71 5.43
C LYS A 425 3.84 -32.82 6.23
N ASP A 426 2.60 -32.59 6.65
CA ASP A 426 1.77 -33.65 7.20
C ASP A 426 1.74 -34.77 6.16
N LYS A 427 2.26 -35.95 6.51
CA LYS A 427 2.13 -37.11 5.63
C LYS A 427 0.63 -37.28 5.41
N PRO A 428 0.13 -37.36 4.16
CA PRO A 428 -1.29 -37.57 3.92
C PRO A 428 -1.70 -38.75 4.77
N ALA A 429 -2.64 -38.53 5.69
CA ALA A 429 -3.11 -39.56 6.61
C ALA A 429 -3.35 -40.80 5.77
N LYS A 430 -2.60 -41.89 6.04
CA LYS A 430 -2.75 -43.14 5.29
C LYS A 430 -4.24 -43.42 5.30
N LYS A 431 -4.91 -43.28 4.14
CA LYS A 431 -6.33 -43.57 4.01
C LYS A 431 -6.49 -44.94 4.64
N ALA A 432 -7.20 -45.01 5.76
CA ALA A 432 -7.44 -46.28 6.44
C ALA A 432 -7.99 -47.20 5.36
N SER A 433 -7.22 -48.24 5.01
CA SER A 433 -7.65 -49.15 3.97
C SER A 433 -8.99 -49.68 4.45
N SER A 434 -10.04 -49.40 3.68
CA SER A 434 -11.35 -49.96 3.94
C SER A 434 -11.16 -51.47 3.90
N LYS A 435 -11.05 -52.10 5.08
CA LYS A 435 -11.10 -53.55 5.21
C LYS A 435 -12.40 -53.95 4.52
N LYS A 436 -12.29 -54.60 3.36
CA LYS A 436 -13.40 -55.28 2.71
C LYS A 436 -14.00 -56.20 3.76
N VAL A 437 -15.17 -55.82 4.29
CA VAL A 437 -16.00 -56.73 5.07
C VAL A 437 -16.45 -57.80 4.08
N ALA A 438 -15.80 -58.95 4.14
CA ALA A 438 -16.21 -60.12 3.39
C ALA A 438 -17.60 -60.54 3.91
N LYS A 439 -18.63 -60.35 3.07
CA LYS A 439 -19.94 -60.97 3.28
C LYS A 439 -19.74 -62.49 3.25
N LYS A 440 -19.89 -63.16 4.40
CA LYS A 440 -20.15 -64.60 4.44
C LYS A 440 -21.54 -64.83 3.83
N LYS A 441 -21.60 -65.73 2.84
CA LYS A 441 -22.84 -66.32 2.34
C LYS A 441 -23.30 -67.41 3.30
#